data_AF-A0ABD3T0J9-F1
#
_entry.id   AF-A0ABD3T0J9-F1
#
_cell.length_a   1.000
_cell.length_b   1.000
_cell.length_c   1.000
_cell.angle_alpha   90.00
_cell.angle_beta   90.00
_cell.angle_gamma   90.00
#
_symmetry.space_group_name_H-M   'P 1'
#
loop_
_entity.id
_entity.type
_entity.pdbx_description
1 polymer ?
#
loop_
_entity_poly.entity_id
_entity_poly.type
_entity_poly.pdbx_seq_one_letter_code
_entity_poly.pdbx_strand_id
1 'polypeptide(L)'
;MASQTQIPGFILAFLLVIVLFISFQGVFANDIDSVDKVKVSVYYESLCPFCANFIVNQLVKIFQTDLLNIVDLRLVPWGNTQISSNNSWICQHGVDECRLDVTEACAIYLWPKVETHFKFVHCVERLHLMNRHTEWKSCFGTSGLDPNPVESCYNNGVGYKLEKAYAEETANLNPRHRFVPWVIVNNLPLQEVSSVE
;
A
#
# COMPACT_ATOMS: atom_id res chain seq x y z
N MET A 1 50.90 -52.69 0.98
CA MET A 1 51.12 -52.03 -0.33
C MET A 1 49.90 -51.19 -0.64
N ALA A 2 49.95 -49.88 -0.41
CA ALA A 2 48.92 -48.95 -0.86
C ALA A 2 49.45 -48.28 -2.12
N SER A 3 48.84 -48.59 -3.27
CA SER A 3 49.19 -48.00 -4.55
C SER A 3 48.61 -46.58 -4.59
N GLN A 4 49.47 -45.57 -4.61
CA GLN A 4 49.07 -44.18 -4.84
C GLN A 4 48.74 -44.01 -6.32
N THR A 5 47.46 -43.90 -6.64
CA THR A 5 46.99 -43.56 -7.97
C THR A 5 47.20 -42.07 -8.21
N GLN A 6 48.21 -41.75 -9.01
CA GLN A 6 48.53 -40.38 -9.40
C GLN A 6 47.50 -39.91 -10.44
N ILE A 7 46.72 -38.89 -10.10
CA ILE A 7 45.72 -38.33 -11.01
C ILE A 7 46.47 -37.60 -12.13
N PRO A 8 46.29 -37.98 -13.42
CA PRO A 8 46.98 -37.33 -14.52
C PRO A 8 46.61 -35.85 -14.62
N GLY A 9 47.61 -34.99 -14.81
CA GLY A 9 47.46 -33.53 -14.75
C GLY A 9 46.41 -32.94 -15.71
N PHE A 10 46.09 -33.66 -16.79
CA PHE A 10 45.01 -33.28 -17.71
C PHE A 10 43.62 -33.30 -17.06
N ILE A 11 43.37 -34.19 -16.09
CA ILE A 11 42.10 -34.24 -15.34
C ILE A 11 41.98 -33.03 -14.41
N LEU A 12 43.07 -32.62 -13.75
CA LEU A 12 43.08 -31.41 -12.93
C LEU A 12 42.82 -30.14 -13.76
N ALA A 13 43.42 -30.05 -14.94
CA ALA A 13 43.19 -28.93 -15.85
C ALA A 13 41.73 -28.88 -16.35
N PHE A 14 41.14 -30.04 -16.68
CA PHE A 14 39.75 -30.13 -17.13
C PHE A 14 38.76 -29.74 -16.02
N LEU A 15 39.02 -30.16 -14.77
CA LEU A 15 38.23 -29.76 -13.60
C LEU A 15 38.33 -28.25 -13.33
N LEU A 16 39.51 -27.65 -13.48
CA LEU A 16 39.71 -26.20 -13.34
C LEU A 16 38.93 -25.40 -14.40
N VAL A 17 38.91 -25.86 -15.66
CA VAL A 17 38.14 -25.24 -16.74
C VAL A 17 36.63 -25.35 -16.48
N ILE A 18 36.15 -26.49 -15.98
CA ILE A 18 34.74 -26.68 -15.61
C ILE A 18 34.35 -25.73 -14.46
N VAL A 19 35.18 -25.61 -13.40
CA VAL A 19 34.91 -24.69 -12.29
C VAL A 19 34.85 -23.24 -12.79
N LEU A 20 35.76 -22.83 -13.67
CA LEU A 20 35.73 -21.49 -14.29
C LEU A 20 34.50 -21.29 -15.18
N PHE A 21 34.05 -22.31 -15.91
CA PHE A 21 32.83 -22.25 -16.72
C PHE A 21 31.56 -22.13 -15.85
N ILE A 22 31.47 -22.88 -14.75
CA ILE A 22 30.35 -22.79 -13.78
C ILE A 22 30.36 -21.43 -13.09
N SER A 23 31.54 -20.89 -12.77
CA SER A 23 31.70 -19.53 -12.23
C SER A 23 31.22 -18.45 -13.21
N PHE A 24 31.38 -18.69 -14.51
CA PHE A 24 30.97 -17.74 -15.56
C PHE A 24 29.47 -17.82 -15.89
N GLN A 25 28.84 -18.99 -15.75
CA GLN A 25 27.39 -19.15 -15.93
C GLN A 25 26.56 -18.63 -14.75
N GLY A 26 27.18 -18.41 -13.58
CA GLY A 26 26.51 -17.86 -12.40
C GLY A 26 26.22 -16.35 -12.44
N VAL A 27 26.67 -15.62 -13.48
CA VAL A 27 26.57 -14.14 -13.57
C VAL A 27 25.40 -13.68 -14.46
N PHE A 28 24.74 -14.57 -15.19
CA PHE A 28 23.60 -14.23 -16.06
C PHE A 28 22.29 -14.86 -15.56
N ALA A 29 22.00 -14.72 -14.27
CA ALA A 29 20.59 -14.65 -13.88
C ALA A 29 20.09 -13.29 -14.34
N ASN A 30 19.61 -13.22 -15.59
CA ASN A 30 18.90 -12.05 -16.07
C ASN A 30 17.71 -11.84 -15.15
N ASP A 31 17.67 -10.68 -14.50
CA ASP A 31 16.52 -10.14 -13.77
C ASP A 31 15.42 -9.80 -14.80
N ILE A 32 14.87 -10.84 -15.43
CA ILE A 32 13.66 -10.75 -16.25
C ILE A 32 12.53 -11.06 -15.28
N ASP A 33 12.13 -10.06 -14.49
CA ASP A 33 10.71 -9.70 -14.25
C ASP A 33 10.54 -8.64 -13.13
N SER A 34 11.25 -7.51 -13.21
CA SER A 34 10.76 -6.29 -12.56
C SER A 34 10.42 -5.26 -13.62
N VAL A 35 9.31 -5.46 -14.33
CA VAL A 35 8.63 -4.30 -14.93
C VAL A 35 8.32 -3.38 -13.76
N ASP A 36 8.96 -2.21 -13.73
CA ASP A 36 8.71 -1.20 -12.70
C ASP A 36 7.21 -0.89 -12.69
N LYS A 37 6.53 -1.33 -11.63
CA LYS A 37 5.10 -1.08 -11.47
C LYS A 37 4.85 0.42 -11.36
N VAL A 38 3.75 0.87 -11.95
CA VAL A 38 3.27 2.25 -11.80
C VAL A 38 2.87 2.46 -10.34
N LYS A 39 3.57 3.36 -9.65
CA LYS A 39 3.26 3.69 -8.26
C LYS A 39 2.05 4.60 -8.21
N VAL A 40 1.03 4.18 -7.48
CA VAL A 40 -0.20 4.96 -7.29
C VAL A 40 -0.43 5.12 -5.79
N SER A 41 -0.34 6.35 -5.29
CA SER A 41 -0.69 6.69 -3.90
C SER A 41 -1.99 7.48 -3.89
N VAL A 42 -2.93 7.08 -3.04
CA VAL A 42 -4.22 7.75 -2.84
C VAL A 42 -4.27 8.31 -1.43
N TYR A 43 -4.29 9.63 -1.30
CA TYR A 43 -4.47 10.34 -0.03
C TYR A 43 -5.95 10.71 0.11
N TYR A 44 -6.59 10.27 1.19
CA TYR A 44 -8.05 10.33 1.34
C TYR A 44 -8.47 10.44 2.81
N GLU A 45 -9.79 10.54 3.02
CA GLU A 45 -10.47 10.60 4.33
C GLU A 45 -11.67 9.67 4.27
N SER A 46 -11.87 8.85 5.30
CA SER A 46 -12.88 7.78 5.35
C SER A 46 -14.34 8.25 5.32
N LEU A 47 -14.63 9.51 5.65
CA LEU A 47 -15.97 10.11 5.61
C LEU A 47 -16.09 11.27 4.61
N CYS A 48 -15.14 11.40 3.69
CA CYS A 48 -15.28 12.31 2.57
C CYS A 48 -16.06 11.64 1.43
N PRO A 49 -17.22 12.18 0.99
CA PRO A 49 -18.05 11.53 -0.02
C PRO A 49 -17.35 11.39 -1.39
N PHE A 50 -16.44 12.30 -1.74
CA PHE A 50 -15.65 12.21 -2.97
C PHE A 50 -14.58 11.12 -2.89
N CYS A 51 -13.94 10.96 -1.73
CA CYS A 51 -12.99 9.88 -1.46
C CYS A 51 -13.68 8.52 -1.56
N ALA A 52 -14.79 8.38 -0.85
CA ALA A 52 -15.59 7.16 -0.83
C ALA A 52 -16.06 6.78 -2.24
N ASN A 53 -16.60 7.75 -3.00
CA ASN A 53 -17.03 7.51 -4.37
C ASN A 53 -15.86 7.08 -5.27
N PHE A 54 -14.70 7.73 -5.15
CA PHE A 54 -13.51 7.34 -5.92
C PHE A 54 -13.05 5.92 -5.58
N ILE A 55 -12.92 5.58 -4.29
CA ILE A 55 -12.47 4.26 -3.85
C ILE A 55 -13.46 3.17 -4.31
N VAL A 56 -14.75 3.40 -4.06
CA VAL A 56 -15.79 2.40 -4.30
C VAL A 56 -16.06 2.17 -5.78
N ASN A 57 -16.06 3.23 -6.59
CA ASN A 57 -16.53 3.18 -7.99
C ASN A 57 -15.42 3.31 -9.05
N GLN A 58 -14.27 3.89 -8.71
CA GLN A 58 -13.17 4.09 -9.67
C GLN A 58 -11.96 3.20 -9.33
N LEU A 59 -11.43 3.31 -8.11
CA LEU A 59 -10.22 2.61 -7.69
C LEU A 59 -10.39 1.09 -7.70
N VAL A 60 -11.58 0.60 -7.33
CA VAL A 60 -11.93 -0.83 -7.38
C VAL A 60 -11.63 -1.49 -8.72
N LYS A 61 -11.66 -0.73 -9.83
CA LYS A 61 -11.41 -1.25 -11.19
C LYS A 61 -10.00 -1.80 -11.36
N ILE A 62 -9.04 -1.34 -10.55
CA ILE A 62 -7.67 -1.92 -10.52
C ILE A 62 -7.71 -3.41 -10.19
N PHE A 63 -8.62 -3.82 -9.30
CA PHE A 63 -8.77 -5.20 -8.84
C PHE A 63 -9.70 -6.05 -9.73
N GLN A 64 -10.41 -5.42 -10.67
CA GLN A 64 -11.36 -6.08 -11.58
C GLN A 64 -10.77 -6.30 -12.98
N THR A 65 -9.52 -5.91 -13.18
CA THR A 65 -8.79 -5.96 -14.45
C THR A 65 -7.38 -6.46 -14.21
N ASP A 66 -6.57 -6.61 -15.27
CA ASP A 66 -5.16 -6.99 -15.16
C ASP A 66 -4.26 -5.83 -14.65
N LEU A 67 -4.84 -4.66 -14.34
CA LEU A 67 -4.09 -3.49 -13.86
C LEU A 67 -3.36 -3.74 -12.54
N LEU A 68 -3.88 -4.62 -11.68
CA LEU A 68 -3.22 -4.99 -10.42
C LEU A 68 -1.80 -5.58 -10.63
N ASN A 69 -1.55 -6.19 -11.80
CA ASN A 69 -0.24 -6.76 -12.11
C ASN A 69 0.81 -5.69 -12.41
N ILE A 70 0.40 -4.49 -12.83
CA ILE A 70 1.29 -3.41 -13.27
C ILE A 70 1.23 -2.17 -12.37
N VAL A 71 0.40 -2.18 -11.32
CA VAL A 71 0.25 -1.08 -10.35
C VAL A 71 0.77 -1.49 -8.98
N ASP A 72 1.53 -0.59 -8.35
CA ASP A 72 1.86 -0.62 -6.94
C ASP A 72 0.97 0.40 -6.21
N LEU A 73 -0.15 -0.06 -5.68
CA LEU A 73 -1.19 0.79 -5.08
C LEU A 73 -0.95 0.94 -3.57
N ARG A 74 -0.96 2.19 -3.11
CA ARG A 74 -0.86 2.57 -1.71
C ARG A 74 -2.02 3.49 -1.31
N LEU A 75 -2.58 3.23 -0.13
CA LEU A 75 -3.65 4.01 0.47
C LEU A 75 -3.09 4.78 1.68
N VAL A 76 -3.47 6.05 1.81
CA VAL A 76 -3.03 6.95 2.87
C VAL A 76 -4.26 7.67 3.46
N PRO A 77 -4.95 7.07 4.46
CA PRO A 77 -6.00 7.75 5.20
C PRO A 77 -5.37 8.83 6.08
N TRP A 78 -5.73 10.10 5.85
CA TRP A 78 -5.38 11.26 6.67
C TRP A 78 -6.06 12.51 6.11
N GLY A 79 -5.84 12.75 4.81
CA GLY A 79 -6.40 13.84 4.02
C GLY A 79 -6.19 15.24 4.59
N ASN A 80 -7.29 15.92 4.90
CA ASN A 80 -7.33 17.29 5.41
C ASN A 80 -7.40 17.36 6.93
N THR A 81 -7.20 16.24 7.64
CA THR A 81 -7.12 16.24 9.11
C THR A 81 -6.07 17.24 9.57
N GLN A 82 -6.47 18.07 10.53
CA GLN A 82 -5.60 19.09 11.13
C GLN A 82 -5.16 18.67 12.52
N ILE A 83 -3.92 19.01 12.88
CA ILE A 83 -3.40 18.83 14.23
C ILE A 83 -3.58 20.15 14.98
N SER A 84 -4.35 20.12 16.06
CA SER A 84 -4.60 21.30 16.90
C SER A 84 -3.41 21.60 17.82
N SER A 85 -3.45 22.74 18.52
CA SER A 85 -2.38 23.16 19.44
C SER A 85 -2.19 22.22 20.64
N ASN A 86 -3.18 21.40 21.00
CA ASN A 86 -3.05 20.42 22.08
C ASN A 86 -2.75 19.00 21.56
N ASN A 87 -2.33 18.88 20.30
CA ASN A 87 -2.08 17.64 19.56
C ASN A 87 -3.33 16.77 19.32
N SER A 88 -4.54 17.27 19.56
CA SER A 88 -5.75 16.59 19.11
C SER A 88 -5.89 16.70 17.60
N TRP A 89 -6.52 15.71 16.98
CA TRP A 89 -6.85 15.75 15.56
C TRP A 89 -8.24 16.32 15.35
N ILE A 90 -8.35 17.17 14.34
CA ILE A 90 -9.58 17.81 13.90
C ILE A 90 -9.82 17.35 12.47
N CYS A 91 -10.66 16.33 12.32
CA CYS A 91 -11.09 15.82 11.03
C CYS A 91 -12.34 16.59 10.55
N GLN A 92 -12.49 16.75 9.23
CA GLN A 92 -13.52 17.61 8.64
C GLN A 92 -14.94 17.09 8.88
N HIS A 93 -15.09 15.77 8.97
CA HIS A 93 -16.37 15.09 9.13
C HIS A 93 -16.57 14.55 10.56
N GLY A 94 -15.82 15.10 11.53
CA GLY A 94 -15.99 14.83 12.96
C GLY A 94 -15.20 13.64 13.48
N VAL A 95 -15.52 13.21 14.71
CA VAL A 95 -14.71 12.22 15.45
C VAL A 95 -14.78 10.81 14.85
N ASP A 96 -15.85 10.48 14.14
CA ASP A 96 -15.99 9.18 13.49
C ASP A 96 -15.01 9.04 12.32
N GLU A 97 -14.72 10.12 11.59
CA GLU A 97 -13.69 10.15 10.54
C GLU A 97 -12.32 9.86 11.13
N CYS A 98 -11.91 10.63 12.16
CA CYS A 98 -10.63 10.40 12.81
C CYS A 98 -10.48 8.95 13.31
N ARG A 99 -11.58 8.37 13.80
CA ARG A 99 -11.58 6.98 14.27
C ARG A 99 -11.41 6.01 13.10
N LEU A 100 -12.11 6.23 12.00
CA LEU A 100 -12.10 5.34 10.85
C LEU A 100 -10.77 5.45 10.08
N ASP A 101 -10.19 6.65 9.96
CA ASP A 101 -8.86 6.85 9.37
C ASP A 101 -7.79 6.01 10.11
N VAL A 102 -7.73 6.11 11.46
CA VAL A 102 -6.86 5.25 12.28
C VAL A 102 -7.14 3.76 12.07
N THR A 103 -8.42 3.40 11.97
CA THR A 103 -8.86 2.02 11.81
C THR A 103 -8.38 1.45 10.48
N GLU A 104 -8.48 2.23 9.41
CA GLU A 104 -8.02 1.88 8.08
C GLU A 104 -6.49 1.87 7.99
N ALA A 105 -5.80 2.82 8.63
CA ALA A 105 -4.35 2.79 8.77
C ALA A 105 -3.87 1.50 9.44
N CYS A 106 -4.54 1.06 10.51
CA CYS A 106 -4.28 -0.21 11.16
C CYS A 106 -4.52 -1.41 10.23
N ALA A 107 -5.63 -1.43 9.48
CA ALA A 107 -5.92 -2.47 8.50
C ALA A 107 -4.83 -2.57 7.42
N ILE A 108 -4.40 -1.44 6.87
CA ILE A 108 -3.34 -1.35 5.85
C ILE A 108 -2.01 -1.88 6.40
N TYR A 109 -1.65 -1.47 7.63
CA TYR A 109 -0.42 -1.92 8.29
C TYR A 109 -0.40 -3.42 8.60
N LEU A 110 -1.52 -3.97 9.09
CA LEU A 110 -1.61 -5.37 9.52
C LEU A 110 -1.78 -6.35 8.36
N TRP A 111 -2.38 -5.91 7.25
CA TRP A 111 -2.64 -6.72 6.08
C TRP A 111 -1.88 -6.17 4.87
N PRO A 112 -0.58 -6.45 4.73
CA PRO A 112 0.28 -5.80 3.72
C PRO A 112 -0.06 -6.17 2.27
N LYS A 113 -0.87 -7.22 2.03
CA LYS A 113 -1.40 -7.50 0.70
C LYS A 113 -2.51 -6.52 0.37
N VAL A 114 -2.33 -5.77 -0.71
CA VAL A 114 -3.26 -4.70 -1.11
C VAL A 114 -4.68 -5.20 -1.32
N GLU A 115 -4.84 -6.37 -1.92
CA GLU A 115 -6.14 -7.02 -2.14
C GLU A 115 -6.85 -7.38 -0.84
N THR A 116 -6.10 -7.56 0.26
CA THR A 116 -6.65 -7.92 1.56
C THR A 116 -7.16 -6.68 2.29
N HIS A 117 -6.31 -5.67 2.51
CA HIS A 117 -6.75 -4.47 3.22
C HIS A 117 -7.75 -3.65 2.39
N PHE A 118 -7.64 -3.65 1.06
CA PHE A 118 -8.56 -2.92 0.20
C PHE A 118 -9.99 -3.42 0.34
N LYS A 119 -10.24 -4.72 0.57
CA LYS A 119 -11.60 -5.23 0.82
C LYS A 119 -12.25 -4.58 2.03
N PHE A 120 -11.47 -4.39 3.09
CA PHE A 120 -11.95 -3.74 4.31
C PHE A 120 -12.22 -2.25 4.06
N VAL A 121 -11.24 -1.52 3.52
CA VAL A 121 -11.38 -0.09 3.18
C VAL A 121 -12.56 0.14 2.24
N HIS A 122 -12.66 -0.61 1.15
CA HIS A 122 -13.77 -0.52 0.18
C HIS A 122 -15.13 -0.73 0.86
N CYS A 123 -15.22 -1.67 1.80
CA CYS A 123 -16.45 -1.91 2.54
C CYS A 123 -16.82 -0.72 3.45
N VAL A 124 -15.85 -0.15 4.18
CA VAL A 124 -16.08 1.01 5.06
C VAL A 124 -16.55 2.21 4.25
N GLU A 125 -15.84 2.52 3.17
CA GLU A 125 -16.18 3.61 2.24
C GLU A 125 -17.56 3.41 1.59
N ARG A 126 -17.91 2.17 1.24
CA ARG A 126 -19.25 1.84 0.74
C ARG A 126 -20.34 2.08 1.78
N LEU A 127 -20.08 1.75 3.06
CA LEU A 127 -21.02 2.05 4.13
C LEU A 127 -21.19 3.56 4.33
N HIS A 128 -20.12 4.34 4.20
CA HIS A 128 -20.22 5.80 4.23
C HIS A 128 -21.13 6.34 3.12
N LEU A 129 -20.97 5.87 1.87
CA LEU A 129 -21.88 6.24 0.76
C LEU A 129 -23.35 5.87 1.01
N MET A 130 -23.61 4.87 1.86
CA MET A 130 -24.95 4.45 2.26
C MET A 130 -25.47 5.19 3.50
N ASN A 131 -24.72 6.16 4.06
CA ASN A 131 -24.97 6.79 5.35
C ASN A 131 -25.04 5.80 6.52
N ARG A 132 -24.19 4.77 6.47
CA ARG A 132 -24.13 3.64 7.42
C ARG A 132 -22.73 3.42 7.98
N HIS A 133 -21.88 4.45 8.00
CA HIS A 133 -20.47 4.34 8.44
C HIS A 133 -20.32 3.85 9.89
N THR A 134 -21.33 4.07 10.74
CA THR A 134 -21.36 3.53 12.12
C THR A 134 -21.39 2.00 12.17
N GLU A 135 -21.78 1.35 11.08
CA GLU A 135 -21.80 -0.12 10.92
C GLU A 135 -20.46 -0.69 10.43
N TRP A 136 -19.37 0.10 10.38
CA TRP A 136 -18.07 -0.30 9.83
C TRP A 136 -17.54 -1.65 10.34
N LYS A 137 -17.85 -2.03 11.59
CA LYS A 137 -17.43 -3.34 12.14
C LYS A 137 -18.01 -4.53 11.34
N SER A 138 -19.13 -4.36 10.66
CA SER A 138 -19.67 -5.38 9.75
C SER A 138 -18.74 -5.69 8.57
N CYS A 139 -17.77 -4.82 8.27
CA CYS A 139 -16.78 -5.03 7.23
C CYS A 139 -15.75 -6.12 7.55
N PHE A 140 -15.54 -6.47 8.83
CA PHE A 140 -14.76 -7.64 9.20
C PHE A 140 -15.42 -8.93 8.70
N GLY A 141 -16.73 -9.07 8.92
CA GLY A 141 -17.52 -10.20 8.42
C GLY A 141 -17.58 -10.23 6.89
N THR A 142 -17.82 -9.08 6.26
CA THR A 142 -17.87 -8.95 4.79
C THR A 142 -16.54 -9.30 4.12
N SER A 143 -15.41 -8.95 4.75
CA SER A 143 -14.07 -9.18 4.22
C SER A 143 -13.47 -10.54 4.63
N GLY A 144 -14.10 -11.24 5.58
CA GLY A 144 -13.55 -12.46 6.17
C GLY A 144 -12.30 -12.23 7.02
N LEU A 145 -12.17 -11.06 7.64
CA LEU A 145 -10.98 -10.63 8.38
C LEU A 145 -11.25 -10.59 9.88
N ASP A 146 -10.24 -10.98 10.68
CA ASP A 146 -10.31 -10.96 12.14
C ASP A 146 -10.29 -9.50 12.66
N PRO A 147 -11.27 -9.06 13.46
CA PRO A 147 -11.26 -7.74 14.08
C PRO A 147 -10.15 -7.54 15.12
N ASN A 148 -9.72 -8.59 15.82
CA ASN A 148 -8.88 -8.43 17.02
C ASN A 148 -7.55 -7.72 16.76
N PRO A 149 -6.81 -8.01 15.67
CA PRO A 149 -5.56 -7.31 15.38
C PRO A 149 -5.75 -5.81 15.15
N VAL A 150 -6.80 -5.42 14.41
CA VAL A 150 -7.11 -4.01 14.11
C VAL A 150 -7.55 -3.27 15.38
N GLU A 151 -8.42 -3.89 16.19
CA GLU A 151 -8.84 -3.30 17.46
C GLU A 151 -7.66 -3.15 18.44
N SER A 152 -6.75 -4.12 18.47
CA SER A 152 -5.51 -4.03 19.25
C SER A 152 -4.62 -2.88 18.77
N CYS A 153 -4.39 -2.77 17.45
CA CYS A 153 -3.62 -1.69 16.85
C CYS A 153 -4.18 -0.29 17.16
N TYR A 154 -5.51 -0.15 17.14
CA TYR A 154 -6.19 1.09 17.51
C TYR A 154 -5.95 1.42 18.99
N ASN A 155 -6.17 0.44 19.89
CA ASN A 155 -6.16 0.68 21.34
C ASN A 155 -4.75 0.78 21.95
N ASN A 156 -3.74 0.17 21.34
CA ASN A 156 -2.37 0.15 21.88
C ASN A 156 -1.49 1.32 21.40
N GLY A 157 -2.07 2.25 20.62
CA GLY A 157 -1.39 3.45 20.12
C GLY A 157 -0.53 3.22 18.86
N VAL A 158 -0.53 2.02 18.27
CA VAL A 158 0.12 1.79 16.96
C VAL A 158 -0.59 2.59 15.87
N GLY A 159 -1.92 2.55 15.84
CA GLY A 159 -2.71 3.33 14.89
C GLY A 159 -2.41 4.83 14.94
N TYR A 160 -2.26 5.37 16.15
CA TYR A 160 -1.89 6.78 16.33
C TYR A 160 -0.53 7.14 15.73
N LYS A 161 0.45 6.23 15.83
CA LYS A 161 1.79 6.43 15.24
C LYS A 161 1.75 6.35 13.72
N LEU A 162 0.92 5.46 13.15
CA LEU A 162 0.73 5.33 11.70
C LEU A 162 0.15 6.61 11.10
N GLU A 163 -0.95 7.09 11.66
CA GLU A 163 -1.58 8.34 11.25
C GLU A 163 -0.66 9.56 11.42
N LYS A 164 0.14 9.63 12.48
CA LYS A 164 1.15 10.70 12.60
C LYS A 164 2.17 10.65 11.44
N ALA A 165 2.61 9.46 11.03
CA ALA A 165 3.49 9.32 9.88
C ALA A 165 2.78 9.73 8.58
N TYR A 166 1.50 9.38 8.41
CA TYR A 166 0.69 9.84 7.28
C TYR A 166 0.45 11.35 7.28
N ALA A 167 0.30 11.97 8.45
CA ALA A 167 0.21 13.42 8.60
C ALA A 167 1.51 14.10 8.14
N GLU A 168 2.65 13.62 8.62
CA GLU A 168 3.97 14.13 8.24
C GLU A 168 4.21 13.97 6.74
N GLU A 169 3.86 12.82 6.17
CA GLU A 169 3.97 12.59 4.73
C GLU A 169 3.05 13.51 3.92
N THR A 170 1.77 13.59 4.30
CA THR A 170 0.76 14.40 3.59
C THR A 170 1.13 15.89 3.64
N ALA A 171 1.66 16.37 4.78
CA ALA A 171 2.15 17.74 4.91
C ALA A 171 3.35 18.07 4.01
N ASN A 172 4.13 17.05 3.63
CA ASN A 172 5.31 17.19 2.77
C ASN A 172 5.03 16.93 1.28
N LEU A 173 3.75 16.74 0.90
CA LEU A 173 3.38 16.64 -0.52
C LEU A 173 3.79 17.89 -1.30
N ASN A 174 4.38 17.67 -2.47
CA ASN A 174 4.80 18.74 -3.38
C ASN A 174 4.32 18.46 -4.81
N PRO A 175 3.37 19.25 -5.36
CA PRO A 175 2.69 20.36 -4.68
C PRO A 175 1.82 19.86 -3.52
N ARG A 176 1.57 20.74 -2.55
CA ARG A 176 0.64 20.46 -1.45
C ARG A 176 -0.73 20.10 -2.04
N HIS A 177 -1.38 19.09 -1.49
CA HIS A 177 -2.73 18.71 -1.92
C HIS A 177 -3.71 19.87 -1.68
N ARG A 178 -4.67 20.02 -2.58
CA ARG A 178 -5.67 21.11 -2.55
C ARG A 178 -7.10 20.61 -2.28
N PHE A 179 -7.28 19.31 -2.38
CA PHE A 179 -8.52 18.57 -2.21
C PHE A 179 -8.18 17.11 -1.93
N VAL A 180 -9.19 16.35 -1.51
CA VAL A 180 -9.13 14.89 -1.45
C VAL A 180 -10.31 14.31 -2.25
N PRO A 181 -10.17 13.11 -2.85
CA PRO A 181 -8.98 12.27 -2.87
C PRO A 181 -7.87 12.92 -3.71
N TRP A 182 -6.64 12.86 -3.22
CA TRP A 182 -5.45 13.34 -3.94
C TRP A 182 -4.67 12.14 -4.43
N VAL A 183 -4.56 11.98 -5.76
CA VAL A 183 -3.92 10.82 -6.38
C VAL A 183 -2.56 11.22 -6.91
N ILE A 184 -1.54 10.44 -6.58
CA ILE A 184 -0.18 10.60 -7.09
C ILE A 184 0.18 9.37 -7.92
N VAL A 185 0.57 9.58 -9.17
CA VAL A 185 1.05 8.56 -10.09
C VAL A 185 2.52 8.83 -10.39
N ASN A 186 3.41 7.90 -10.04
CA ASN A 186 4.87 8.06 -10.20
C ASN A 186 5.39 9.41 -9.68
N ASN A 187 5.01 9.77 -8.44
CA ASN A 187 5.36 11.03 -7.76
C ASN A 187 4.80 12.31 -8.41
N LEU A 188 3.93 12.20 -9.40
CA LEU A 188 3.24 13.33 -10.01
C LEU A 188 1.76 13.32 -9.62
N PRO A 189 1.19 14.44 -9.15
CA PRO A 189 -0.24 14.50 -8.88
C PRO A 189 -1.02 14.29 -10.18
N LEU A 190 -2.01 13.42 -10.14
CA LEU A 190 -2.98 13.25 -11.23
C LEU A 190 -3.90 14.48 -11.24
N GLN A 191 -3.52 15.49 -12.01
CA GLN A 191 -4.36 16.66 -12.22
C GLN A 191 -5.43 16.35 -13.27
N GLU A 192 -6.59 16.98 -13.16
CA GLU A 192 -7.44 17.14 -14.35
C GLU A 192 -6.62 17.88 -15.40
N VAL A 193 -6.47 17.29 -16.57
CA VAL A 193 -6.01 18.03 -17.74
C VAL A 193 -7.06 19.12 -17.94
N SER A 194 -6.76 20.35 -17.54
CA SER A 194 -7.52 21.50 -18.02
C SER A 194 -7.47 21.39 -19.53
N SER A 195 -8.61 21.12 -20.16
CA SER A 195 -8.75 21.19 -21.61
C SER A 195 -8.20 22.54 -22.03
N VAL A 196 -7.00 22.53 -22.61
CA VAL A 196 -6.46 23.66 -23.34
C VAL A 196 -7.34 23.74 -24.58
N GLU A 197 -8.37 24.58 -24.51
CA GLU A 197 -8.95 25.22 -25.70
C GLU A 197 -8.03 26.35 -26.16
#